data_AF-A0AAN9L5Q3-F1
#
_entry.id   AF-A0AAN9L5Q3-F1
#
_cell.length_a   1.000
_cell.length_b   1.000
_cell.length_c   1.000
_cell.angle_alpha   90.00
_cell.angle_beta   90.00
_cell.angle_gamma   90.00
#
_symmetry.space_group_name_H-M   'P 1'
#
loop_
_entity.id
_entity.type
_entity.pdbx_description
1 polymer ?
#
loop_
_entity_poly.entity_id
_entity_poly.type
_entity_poly.pdbx_seq_one_letter_code
_entity_poly.pdbx_strand_id
1 'polypeptide(L)'
;MPDYTCAQCNLPLFPIPITMEATATVMSFTLPSPKTQTRQLLNRSINPFNLPSSPKPFKTRHYRFPSIQATISRSKKEETVDAVRKQLENCYLLAGINYKGFTVKQFQELRKALPETSKLLVAKNTLVYKALEGTQWENLKPCMKGMNVWLFVHSEEIPAAIKPYRDFQKEKKLEDNDFIGAVFEGKFYGPDEFNKLETLPTRAEIYATLLGSLKSPASAVVSTLQAPARELVMVLKAHINNLEAQGAAQ
;
A
#
# COMPACT_ATOMS: atom_id res chain seq x y z
N MET A 1 -2.30 23.26 -51.95
CA MET A 1 -3.17 24.45 -51.89
C MET A 1 -4.40 24.10 -51.05
N PRO A 2 -4.89 25.03 -50.24
CA PRO A 2 -4.56 25.01 -48.81
C PRO A 2 -5.81 25.31 -47.91
N ASP A 3 -5.61 25.79 -46.67
CA ASP A 3 -6.49 26.79 -46.00
C ASP A 3 -7.69 26.32 -45.13
N TYR A 4 -8.06 26.84 -43.94
CA TYR A 4 -7.55 27.80 -42.92
C TYR A 4 -8.53 27.77 -41.70
N THR A 5 -8.02 28.13 -40.49
CA THR A 5 -8.67 28.86 -39.36
C THR A 5 -9.90 28.26 -38.63
N CYS A 6 -10.29 28.58 -37.37
CA CYS A 6 -9.93 29.55 -36.31
C CYS A 6 -10.46 28.95 -34.97
N ALA A 7 -9.75 28.94 -33.83
CA ALA A 7 -9.63 29.98 -32.80
C ALA A 7 -10.96 30.62 -32.28
N GLN A 8 -11.10 30.68 -30.94
CA GLN A 8 -12.15 31.34 -30.11
C GLN A 8 -13.56 30.70 -30.13
N CYS A 9 -14.33 30.51 -29.04
CA CYS A 9 -14.35 31.01 -27.66
C CYS A 9 -15.31 30.11 -26.82
N ASN A 10 -15.01 29.85 -25.54
CA ASN A 10 -16.02 29.60 -24.50
C ASN A 10 -15.55 30.23 -23.18
N LEU A 11 -16.27 31.25 -22.72
CA LEU A 11 -16.13 32.01 -21.47
C LEU A 11 -16.54 31.15 -20.23
N PRO A 12 -16.39 31.64 -18.98
CA PRO A 12 -15.20 32.22 -18.35
C PRO A 12 -14.95 31.62 -16.94
N LEU A 13 -13.69 31.55 -16.50
CA LEU A 13 -13.34 31.38 -15.08
C LEU A 13 -12.49 32.56 -14.61
N PHE A 14 -12.97 33.20 -13.55
CA PHE A 14 -12.30 34.25 -12.77
C PHE A 14 -10.95 33.78 -12.22
N PRO A 15 -9.89 34.61 -12.27
CA PRO A 15 -8.78 34.51 -11.35
C PRO A 15 -8.59 35.77 -10.49
N ILE A 16 -8.43 35.54 -9.19
CA ILE A 16 -7.97 36.48 -8.17
C ILE A 16 -6.42 36.51 -8.22
N PRO A 17 -5.76 37.68 -8.32
CA PRO A 17 -4.32 37.76 -8.20
C PRO A 17 -3.89 38.20 -6.79
N ILE A 18 -2.95 37.47 -6.18
CA ILE A 18 -2.11 37.97 -5.08
C ILE A 18 -0.67 37.61 -5.42
N THR A 19 0.05 38.58 -5.99
CA THR A 19 1.51 38.57 -6.11
C THR A 19 2.10 39.39 -4.97
N MET A 20 3.03 38.78 -4.24
CA MET A 20 3.94 39.43 -3.31
C MET A 20 4.98 40.24 -4.09
N GLU A 21 5.14 41.53 -3.75
CA GLU A 21 6.42 42.22 -3.89
C GLU A 21 6.71 43.04 -2.64
N ALA A 22 7.88 42.77 -2.06
CA ALA A 22 8.42 43.41 -0.88
C ALA A 22 9.41 44.49 -1.33
N THR A 23 9.10 45.75 -1.05
CA THR A 23 10.05 46.86 -1.08
C THR A 23 9.71 47.83 0.04
N ALA A 24 10.59 47.97 1.04
CA ALA A 24 10.65 49.17 1.86
C ALA A 24 12.05 49.34 2.42
N THR A 25 12.66 50.40 1.93
CA THR A 25 14.00 50.90 2.15
C THR A 25 14.21 51.46 3.56
N VAL A 26 15.45 51.26 4.02
CA VAL A 26 16.22 51.93 5.07
C VAL A 26 15.76 53.37 5.39
N MET A 27 15.48 53.62 6.67
CA MET A 27 15.63 54.94 7.30
C MET A 27 16.27 54.76 8.66
N SER A 28 17.57 55.02 8.70
CA SER A 28 18.40 55.23 9.88
C SER A 28 17.87 56.40 10.71
N PHE A 29 17.60 56.18 12.00
CA PHE A 29 17.46 57.27 12.96
C PHE A 29 18.30 57.02 14.21
N THR A 30 19.07 58.06 14.48
CA THR A 30 20.14 58.32 15.43
C THR A 30 19.74 58.22 16.90
N LEU A 31 20.67 57.73 17.73
CA LEU A 31 20.66 57.88 19.18
C LEU A 31 20.68 59.36 19.60
N PRO A 32 20.11 59.67 20.78
CA PRO A 32 20.72 60.63 21.67
C PRO A 32 20.92 60.05 23.09
N SER A 33 22.11 60.28 23.63
CA SER A 33 22.34 60.45 25.07
C SER A 33 22.76 61.91 25.30
N PRO A 34 23.09 62.39 26.52
CA PRO A 34 22.62 62.07 27.87
C PRO A 34 22.18 63.39 28.58
N LYS A 35 21.64 63.32 29.82
CA LYS A 35 21.89 64.32 30.89
C LYS A 35 21.23 63.92 32.22
N THR A 36 22.09 63.68 33.19
CA THR A 36 22.03 64.26 34.55
C THR A 36 20.78 64.02 35.40
N GLN A 37 20.86 63.05 36.31
CA GLN A 37 20.46 63.27 37.71
C GLN A 37 21.27 62.36 38.63
N THR A 38 22.31 62.96 39.20
CA THR A 38 23.09 62.38 40.29
C THR A 38 22.40 62.70 41.62
N ARG A 39 22.45 61.73 42.54
CA ARG A 39 22.32 61.80 44.01
C ARG A 39 21.01 61.35 44.65
N GLN A 40 21.24 60.57 45.72
CA GLN A 40 20.31 60.07 46.74
C GLN A 40 19.51 58.87 46.22
N LEU A 41 19.87 57.63 46.55
CA LEU A 41 19.75 57.05 47.89
C LEU A 41 20.80 55.96 48.13
N LEU A 42 22.02 56.33 48.53
CA LEU A 42 22.82 55.48 49.41
C LEU A 42 22.39 55.83 50.84
N ASN A 43 21.42 55.09 51.37
CA ASN A 43 21.29 54.78 52.80
C ASN A 43 19.97 54.05 53.05
N ARG A 44 19.97 52.75 52.78
CA ARG A 44 19.30 51.80 53.68
C ARG A 44 20.27 50.66 53.90
N SER A 45 20.74 50.54 55.14
CA SER A 45 21.38 49.32 55.62
C SER A 45 20.43 48.16 55.39
N ILE A 46 20.69 47.35 54.37
CA ILE A 46 20.04 46.05 54.24
C ILE A 46 20.91 45.11 55.10
N ASN A 47 20.45 44.86 56.32
CA ASN A 47 21.07 43.88 57.20
C ASN A 47 21.12 42.52 56.46
N PRO A 48 22.29 41.85 56.34
CA PRO A 48 22.42 40.64 55.52
C PRO A 48 21.85 39.37 56.18
N PHE A 49 21.04 39.49 57.23
CA PHE A 49 20.66 38.38 58.10
C PHE A 49 19.16 38.19 58.33
N ASN A 50 18.32 38.56 57.37
CA ASN A 50 16.91 38.13 57.34
C ASN A 50 16.65 37.27 56.10
N LEU A 51 16.98 35.98 56.20
CA LEU A 51 16.36 34.98 55.35
C LEU A 51 14.92 34.75 55.87
N PRO A 52 13.87 34.91 55.05
CA PRO A 52 12.55 34.45 55.44
C PRO A 52 12.59 32.93 55.59
N SER A 53 12.38 32.46 56.81
CA SER A 53 12.23 31.06 57.14
C SER A 53 10.95 30.50 56.51
N SER A 54 11.13 29.43 55.73
CA SER A 54 10.14 28.56 55.06
C SER A 54 9.64 28.99 53.67
N PRO A 55 9.90 28.18 52.62
CA PRO A 55 9.16 28.28 51.38
C PRO A 55 7.73 27.82 51.63
N LYS A 56 6.74 28.62 51.23
CA LYS A 56 5.33 28.22 51.21
C LYS A 56 5.19 26.94 50.38
N PRO A 57 4.41 25.93 50.80
CA PRO A 57 4.28 24.70 50.05
C PRO A 57 3.76 25.01 48.64
N PHE A 58 4.50 24.56 47.63
CA PHE A 58 4.04 24.57 46.24
C PHE A 58 2.71 23.81 46.19
N LYS A 59 1.60 24.53 45.95
CA LYS A 59 0.33 23.89 45.62
C LYS A 59 0.54 23.19 44.28
N THR A 60 0.71 21.86 44.31
CA THR A 60 0.63 21.04 43.10
C THR A 60 -0.77 21.24 42.51
N ARG A 61 -0.89 22.13 41.52
CA ARG A 61 -2.06 22.18 40.64
C ARG A 61 -2.13 20.81 39.98
N HIS A 62 -3.00 19.96 40.49
CA HIS A 62 -3.36 18.72 39.82
C HIS A 62 -4.02 19.13 38.51
N TYR A 63 -3.27 19.09 37.40
CA TYR A 63 -3.87 19.09 36.09
C TYR A 63 -4.68 17.78 35.99
N ARG A 64 -5.98 17.85 36.28
CA ARG A 64 -6.92 16.85 35.77
C ARG A 64 -6.93 17.03 34.27
N PHE A 65 -6.09 16.27 33.56
CA PHE A 65 -6.26 16.11 32.13
C PHE A 65 -7.71 15.68 31.87
N PRO A 66 -8.47 16.35 31.00
CA PRO A 66 -9.79 15.88 30.63
C PRO A 66 -9.62 14.49 30.04
N SER A 67 -10.22 13.48 30.66
CA SER A 67 -10.19 12.12 30.14
C SER A 67 -11.03 12.10 28.85
N ILE A 68 -10.38 12.31 27.70
CA ILE A 68 -11.00 12.08 26.40
C ILE A 68 -11.17 10.57 26.27
N GLN A 69 -12.27 10.03 26.82
CA GLN A 69 -12.66 8.64 26.65
C GLN A 69 -13.53 8.52 25.40
N ALA A 70 -12.90 8.53 24.23
CA ALA A 70 -13.51 7.94 23.03
C ALA A 70 -13.26 6.42 23.06
N THR A 71 -13.72 5.74 24.11
CA THR A 71 -13.53 4.30 24.26
C THR A 71 -14.68 3.57 23.60
N ILE A 72 -14.42 2.88 22.49
CA ILE A 72 -15.39 1.95 21.90
C ILE A 72 -15.78 0.92 22.98
N SER A 73 -17.09 0.72 23.18
CA SER A 73 -17.63 -0.24 24.14
C SER A 73 -17.13 -1.66 23.87
N ARG A 74 -17.16 -2.53 24.89
CA ARG A 74 -16.74 -3.94 24.73
C ARG A 74 -17.63 -4.66 23.70
N SER A 75 -18.94 -4.43 23.76
CA SER A 75 -19.93 -4.99 22.83
C SER A 75 -19.59 -4.68 21.37
N LYS A 76 -19.27 -3.42 21.05
CA LYS A 76 -18.92 -3.03 19.67
C LYS A 76 -17.56 -3.60 19.21
N LYS A 77 -16.64 -3.87 20.14
CA LYS A 77 -15.38 -4.58 19.84
C LYS A 77 -15.62 -6.06 19.56
N GLU A 78 -16.55 -6.68 20.27
CA GLU A 78 -16.96 -8.06 20.03
C GLU A 78 -17.65 -8.19 18.67
N GLU A 79 -18.61 -7.31 18.36
CA GLU A 79 -19.25 -7.24 17.03
C GLU A 79 -18.24 -7.08 15.88
N THR A 80 -17.21 -6.25 16.08
CA THR A 80 -16.16 -6.07 15.06
C THR A 80 -15.25 -7.29 14.94
N VAL A 81 -14.95 -8.00 16.04
CA VAL A 81 -14.22 -9.27 15.99
C VAL A 81 -15.04 -10.33 15.25
N ASP A 82 -16.34 -10.41 15.51
CA ASP A 82 -17.24 -11.35 14.82
C ASP A 82 -17.37 -11.01 13.33
N ALA A 83 -17.45 -9.73 12.98
CA ALA A 83 -17.45 -9.28 11.59
C ALA A 83 -16.15 -9.69 10.87
N VAL A 84 -14.99 -9.53 11.52
CA VAL A 84 -13.69 -9.97 10.97
C VAL A 84 -13.64 -11.49 10.84
N ARG A 85 -14.13 -12.24 11.83
CA ARG A 85 -14.21 -13.71 11.77
C ARG A 85 -15.04 -14.19 10.58
N LYS A 86 -16.19 -13.56 10.32
CA LYS A 86 -17.01 -13.85 9.13
C LYS A 86 -16.29 -13.53 7.82
N GLN A 87 -15.45 -12.47 7.78
CA GLN A 87 -14.63 -12.22 6.59
C GLN A 87 -13.54 -13.26 6.42
N LEU A 88 -12.94 -13.72 7.52
CA LEU A 88 -11.91 -14.75 7.53
C LEU A 88 -12.43 -16.09 7.00
N GLU A 89 -13.59 -16.56 7.49
CA GLU A 89 -14.21 -17.82 7.05
C GLU A 89 -14.41 -17.90 5.53
N ASN A 90 -14.71 -16.76 4.89
CA ASN A 90 -14.98 -16.67 3.46
C ASN A 90 -13.75 -16.23 2.65
N CYS A 91 -12.54 -16.18 3.24
CA CYS A 91 -11.35 -15.71 2.54
C CYS A 91 -10.36 -16.85 2.23
N TYR A 92 -9.76 -16.77 1.05
CA TYR A 92 -8.69 -17.69 0.63
C TYR A 92 -7.30 -17.13 0.90
N LEU A 93 -7.19 -15.80 0.86
CA LEU A 93 -5.96 -15.05 1.06
C LEU A 93 -6.17 -13.92 2.05
N LEU A 94 -5.21 -13.79 2.96
CA LEU A 94 -5.08 -12.65 3.86
C LEU A 94 -3.72 -11.98 3.66
N ALA A 95 -3.72 -10.70 3.31
CA ALA A 95 -2.48 -9.92 3.20
C ALA A 95 -2.41 -8.82 4.26
N GLY A 96 -1.24 -8.68 4.90
CA GLY A 96 -0.93 -7.68 5.89
C GLY A 96 -0.05 -6.57 5.30
N ILE A 97 -0.57 -5.35 5.30
CA ILE A 97 0.05 -4.18 4.66
C ILE A 97 0.32 -3.11 5.72
N ASN A 98 1.52 -2.58 5.76
CA ASN A 98 1.81 -1.38 6.54
C ASN A 98 1.39 -0.12 5.78
N TYR A 99 0.77 0.85 6.45
CA TYR A 99 0.20 2.04 5.80
C TYR A 99 0.71 3.37 6.34
N LYS A 100 1.92 3.39 6.91
CA LYS A 100 2.60 4.63 7.32
C LYS A 100 2.78 5.55 6.10
N GLY A 101 2.48 6.83 6.26
CA GLY A 101 2.68 7.84 5.20
C GLY A 101 1.62 7.89 4.09
N PHE A 102 0.52 7.14 4.20
CA PHE A 102 -0.55 7.19 3.20
C PHE A 102 -1.41 8.46 3.32
N THR A 103 -1.69 9.09 2.18
CA THR A 103 -2.71 10.15 2.10
C THR A 103 -4.10 9.55 1.86
N VAL A 104 -5.16 10.29 2.23
CA VAL A 104 -6.55 9.83 2.04
C VAL A 104 -6.88 9.59 0.56
N LYS A 105 -6.32 10.40 -0.35
CA LYS A 105 -6.49 10.23 -1.80
C LYS A 105 -5.93 8.89 -2.27
N GLN A 106 -4.77 8.49 -1.77
CA GLN A 106 -4.13 7.22 -2.10
C GLN A 106 -4.94 6.02 -1.60
N PHE A 107 -5.55 6.13 -0.41
CA PHE A 107 -6.48 5.10 0.07
C PHE A 107 -7.75 4.99 -0.79
N GLN A 108 -8.22 6.10 -1.36
CA GLN A 108 -9.35 6.07 -2.29
C GLN A 108 -8.96 5.45 -3.63
N GLU A 109 -7.77 5.76 -4.17
CA GLU A 109 -7.21 5.11 -5.36
C GLU A 109 -7.07 3.61 -5.15
N LEU A 110 -6.48 3.18 -4.03
CA LEU A 110 -6.31 1.77 -3.69
C LEU A 110 -7.66 1.05 -3.61
N ARG A 111 -8.68 1.66 -2.96
CA ARG A 111 -10.02 1.08 -2.90
C ARG A 111 -10.72 0.97 -4.26
N LYS A 112 -10.40 1.85 -5.22
CA LYS A 112 -10.96 1.81 -6.58
C LYS A 112 -10.29 0.76 -7.46
N ALA A 113 -8.99 0.57 -7.27
CA ALA A 113 -8.19 -0.37 -8.05
C ALA A 113 -8.32 -1.82 -7.55
N LEU A 114 -8.70 -2.01 -6.29
CA LEU A 114 -9.04 -3.31 -5.75
C LEU A 114 -10.37 -3.82 -6.36
N PRO A 115 -10.45 -5.11 -6.72
CA PRO A 115 -11.69 -5.69 -7.21
C PRO A 115 -12.75 -5.73 -6.11
N GLU A 116 -14.03 -5.67 -6.50
CA GLU A 116 -15.18 -5.73 -5.56
C GLU A 116 -15.20 -7.01 -4.71
N THR A 117 -14.52 -8.06 -5.17
CA THR A 117 -14.34 -9.34 -4.48
C THR A 117 -13.33 -9.30 -3.35
N SER A 118 -12.55 -8.22 -3.23
CA SER A 118 -11.57 -8.01 -2.16
C SER A 118 -12.06 -6.93 -1.19
N LYS A 119 -11.83 -7.14 0.11
CA LYS A 119 -12.21 -6.21 1.16
C LYS A 119 -10.99 -5.72 1.91
N LEU A 120 -10.86 -4.41 1.97
CA LEU A 120 -9.80 -3.73 2.71
C LEU A 120 -10.33 -3.25 4.06
N LEU A 121 -9.78 -3.78 5.16
CA LEU A 121 -10.21 -3.47 6.52
C LEU A 121 -9.02 -3.04 7.38
N VAL A 122 -9.15 -1.86 7.98
CA VAL A 122 -8.18 -1.36 8.97
C VAL A 122 -8.67 -1.76 10.36
N ALA A 123 -7.99 -2.70 11.00
CA ALA A 123 -8.37 -3.21 12.32
C ALA A 123 -7.20 -3.15 13.30
N LYS A 124 -7.54 -2.94 14.58
CA LYS A 124 -6.56 -2.99 15.67
C LYS A 124 -6.00 -4.40 15.79
N ASN A 125 -4.68 -4.50 15.95
CA ASN A 125 -3.95 -5.78 15.98
C ASN A 125 -4.51 -6.75 17.03
N THR A 126 -4.88 -6.25 18.22
CA THR A 126 -5.47 -7.08 19.28
C THR A 126 -6.84 -7.66 18.92
N LEU A 127 -7.63 -6.98 18.07
CA LEU A 127 -8.92 -7.51 17.62
C LEU A 127 -8.72 -8.62 16.59
N VAL A 128 -7.77 -8.42 15.67
CA VAL A 128 -7.45 -9.43 14.66
C VAL A 128 -6.80 -10.65 15.30
N TYR A 129 -5.93 -10.46 16.30
CA TYR A 129 -5.36 -11.57 17.07
C TYR A 129 -6.45 -12.48 17.65
N LYS A 130 -7.46 -11.91 18.31
CA LYS A 130 -8.62 -12.65 18.83
C LYS A 130 -9.49 -13.29 17.74
N ALA A 131 -9.57 -12.67 16.57
CA ALA A 131 -10.31 -13.22 15.44
C ALA A 131 -9.59 -14.42 14.79
N LEU A 132 -8.25 -14.45 14.84
CA LEU A 132 -7.43 -15.53 14.30
C LEU A 132 -7.31 -16.74 15.24
N GLU A 133 -7.43 -16.55 16.55
CA GLU A 133 -7.45 -17.65 17.53
C GLU A 133 -8.54 -18.67 17.14
N GLY A 134 -8.13 -19.91 16.84
CA GLY A 134 -9.04 -20.99 16.41
C GLY A 134 -9.26 -21.12 14.90
N THR A 135 -8.51 -20.38 14.07
CA THR A 135 -8.57 -20.49 12.61
C THR A 135 -7.25 -21.00 12.02
N GLN A 136 -7.23 -21.39 10.74
CA GLN A 136 -6.03 -21.89 10.06
C GLN A 136 -4.95 -20.81 9.82
N TRP A 137 -5.23 -19.55 10.16
CA TRP A 137 -4.38 -18.39 9.87
C TRP A 137 -3.50 -17.94 11.05
N GLU A 138 -3.30 -18.78 12.07
CA GLU A 138 -2.48 -18.43 13.25
C GLU A 138 -1.04 -18.07 12.92
N ASN A 139 -0.51 -18.53 11.79
CA ASN A 139 0.85 -18.23 11.32
C ASN A 139 1.10 -16.74 11.06
N LEU A 140 0.06 -15.89 11.07
CA LEU A 140 0.15 -14.44 10.89
C LEU A 140 0.49 -13.66 12.16
N LYS A 141 0.46 -14.29 13.34
CA LYS A 141 0.77 -13.66 14.64
C LYS A 141 2.05 -12.78 14.63
N PRO A 142 3.20 -13.17 14.03
CA PRO A 142 4.40 -12.32 14.03
C PRO A 142 4.27 -11.05 13.17
N CYS A 143 3.40 -11.07 12.15
CA CYS A 143 3.17 -9.95 11.24
C CYS A 143 2.24 -8.89 11.80
N MET A 144 1.66 -9.12 12.97
CA MET A 144 0.75 -8.19 13.64
C MET A 144 1.46 -7.07 14.41
N LYS A 145 2.72 -6.78 14.10
CA LYS A 145 3.51 -5.73 14.73
C LYS A 145 3.48 -4.48 13.86
N GLY A 146 3.06 -3.35 14.44
CA GLY A 146 3.01 -2.07 13.75
C GLY A 146 1.60 -1.67 13.31
N MET A 147 1.53 -0.83 12.27
CA MET A 147 0.29 -0.29 11.73
C MET A 147 -0.16 -1.17 10.57
N ASN A 148 -1.24 -1.92 10.74
CA ASN A 148 -1.64 -2.91 9.74
C ASN A 148 -2.99 -2.59 9.12
N VAL A 149 -3.05 -2.68 7.80
CA VAL A 149 -4.28 -2.88 7.03
C VAL A 149 -4.32 -4.34 6.60
N TRP A 150 -5.50 -4.92 6.70
CA TRP A 150 -5.77 -6.29 6.28
C TRP A 150 -6.56 -6.27 4.97
N LEU A 151 -6.05 -7.00 3.99
CA LEU A 151 -6.73 -7.26 2.73
C LEU A 151 -7.25 -8.70 2.75
N PHE A 152 -8.57 -8.84 2.68
CA PHE A 152 -9.26 -10.11 2.57
C PHE A 152 -9.66 -10.33 1.13
N VAL A 153 -9.31 -11.46 0.54
CA VAL A 153 -9.73 -11.82 -0.82
C VAL A 153 -10.73 -12.97 -0.72
N HIS A 154 -11.98 -12.70 -1.13
CA HIS A 154 -13.07 -13.68 -1.09
C HIS A 154 -13.21 -14.51 -2.37
N SER A 155 -12.51 -14.13 -3.43
CA SER A 155 -12.49 -14.87 -4.68
C SER A 155 -11.17 -15.64 -4.82
N GLU A 156 -11.19 -16.71 -5.62
CA GLU A 156 -10.00 -17.50 -5.97
C GLU A 156 -8.98 -16.69 -6.80
N GLU A 157 -9.36 -15.50 -7.29
CA GLU A 157 -8.51 -14.59 -8.06
C GLU A 157 -7.56 -13.78 -7.16
N ILE A 158 -6.67 -14.50 -6.49
CA ILE A 158 -5.57 -13.98 -5.67
C ILE A 158 -4.67 -12.97 -6.43
N PRO A 159 -4.21 -13.25 -7.67
CA PRO A 159 -3.32 -12.31 -8.37
C PRO A 159 -4.01 -10.98 -8.70
N ALA A 160 -5.34 -10.96 -8.83
CA ALA A 160 -6.08 -9.74 -9.16
C ALA A 160 -6.10 -8.72 -8.01
N ALA A 161 -6.03 -9.17 -6.76
CA ALA A 161 -5.93 -8.27 -5.60
C ALA A 161 -4.47 -7.85 -5.33
N ILE A 162 -3.51 -8.71 -5.68
CA ILE A 162 -2.08 -8.51 -5.43
C ILE A 162 -1.43 -7.58 -6.47
N LYS A 163 -1.76 -7.73 -7.76
CA LYS A 163 -1.18 -6.91 -8.85
C LYS A 163 -1.39 -5.41 -8.63
N PRO A 164 -2.62 -4.91 -8.36
CA PRO A 164 -2.83 -3.50 -8.08
C PRO A 164 -1.98 -3.02 -6.90
N TYR A 165 -1.88 -3.82 -5.83
CA TYR A 165 -1.08 -3.46 -4.67
C TYR A 165 0.41 -3.33 -5.00
N ARG A 166 0.97 -4.23 -5.82
CA ARG A 166 2.36 -4.10 -6.29
C ARG A 166 2.56 -2.88 -7.19
N ASP A 167 1.59 -2.60 -8.05
CA ASP A 167 1.64 -1.42 -8.92
C ASP A 167 1.62 -0.15 -8.05
N PHE A 168 0.81 -0.11 -6.99
CA PHE A 168 0.87 0.97 -5.99
C PHE A 168 2.21 1.07 -5.27
N GLN A 169 2.86 -0.06 -4.94
CA GLN A 169 4.20 -0.04 -4.35
C GLN A 169 5.22 0.56 -5.31
N LYS A 170 5.19 0.15 -6.59
CA LYS A 170 6.11 0.62 -7.64
C LYS A 170 5.90 2.10 -7.98
N GLU A 171 4.65 2.51 -8.16
CA GLU A 171 4.29 3.88 -8.54
C GLU A 171 4.72 4.89 -7.49
N LYS A 172 4.50 4.56 -6.21
CA LYS A 172 4.71 5.54 -5.16
C LYS A 172 6.16 5.60 -4.70
N LYS A 173 7.02 4.60 -5.00
CA LYS A 173 8.42 4.52 -4.53
C LYS A 173 8.58 5.01 -3.08
N LEU A 174 7.57 4.75 -2.25
CA LEU A 174 7.59 5.14 -0.86
C LEU A 174 8.38 4.05 -0.18
N GLU A 175 9.58 4.40 0.25
CA GLU A 175 10.56 3.57 0.96
C GLU A 175 9.96 2.83 2.19
N ASP A 176 8.74 3.17 2.59
CA ASP A 176 8.09 2.72 3.83
C ASP A 176 6.89 1.78 3.66
N ASN A 177 6.53 1.34 2.43
CA ASN A 177 5.45 0.36 2.27
C ASN A 177 5.99 -1.07 2.46
N ASP A 178 6.44 -1.32 3.70
CA ASP A 178 6.86 -2.65 4.16
C ASP A 178 5.65 -3.58 4.10
N PHE A 179 5.59 -4.37 3.04
CA PHE A 179 4.70 -5.50 2.99
C PHE A 179 5.14 -6.50 4.07
N ILE A 180 4.28 -6.72 5.05
CA ILE A 180 4.64 -7.52 6.23
C ILE A 180 4.52 -9.02 5.92
N GLY A 181 3.61 -9.38 5.01
CA GLY A 181 3.44 -10.75 4.54
C GLY A 181 2.00 -11.06 4.11
N ALA A 182 1.84 -12.14 3.36
CA ALA A 182 0.55 -12.74 3.02
C ALA A 182 0.46 -14.14 3.62
N VAL A 183 -0.77 -14.59 3.88
CA VAL A 183 -1.06 -15.98 4.20
C VAL A 183 -1.99 -16.51 3.13
N PHE A 184 -1.55 -17.61 2.52
CA PHE A 184 -2.31 -18.35 1.53
C PHE A 184 -2.33 -19.83 1.95
N GLU A 185 -3.51 -20.43 2.03
CA GLU A 185 -3.69 -21.86 2.41
C GLU A 185 -2.97 -22.26 3.71
N GLY A 186 -2.96 -21.35 4.71
CA GLY A 186 -2.29 -21.56 5.99
C GLY A 186 -0.76 -21.45 5.94
N LYS A 187 -0.15 -21.25 4.77
CA LYS A 187 1.28 -20.95 4.62
C LYS A 187 1.51 -19.45 4.68
N PHE A 188 2.52 -19.07 5.46
CA PHE A 188 2.97 -17.69 5.56
C PHE A 188 4.00 -17.39 4.46
N TYR A 189 3.76 -16.30 3.71
CA TYR A 189 4.63 -15.79 2.66
C TYR A 189 5.15 -14.42 3.09
N GLY A 190 6.47 -14.31 3.18
CA GLY A 190 7.15 -13.04 3.46
C GLY A 190 7.21 -12.10 2.24
N PRO A 191 7.88 -10.94 2.38
CA PRO A 191 8.03 -9.97 1.29
C PRO A 191 8.78 -10.53 0.07
N ASP A 192 9.81 -11.35 0.28
CA ASP A 192 10.60 -11.93 -0.81
C ASP A 192 9.81 -12.97 -1.61
N GLU A 193 8.93 -13.69 -0.93
CA GLU A 193 8.10 -14.75 -1.52
C GLU A 193 6.81 -14.23 -2.15
N PHE A 194 6.50 -12.95 -1.97
CA PHE A 194 5.34 -12.30 -2.56
C PHE A 194 5.33 -12.36 -4.09
N ASN A 195 6.52 -12.35 -4.72
CA ASN A 195 6.68 -12.52 -6.17
C ASN A 195 6.07 -13.85 -6.69
N LYS A 196 6.03 -14.89 -5.85
CA LYS A 196 5.42 -16.19 -6.21
C LYS A 196 3.89 -16.08 -6.28
N LEU A 197 3.28 -15.23 -5.44
CA LEU A 197 1.84 -15.01 -5.43
C LEU A 197 1.37 -14.16 -6.62
N GLU A 198 2.25 -13.30 -7.15
CA GLU A 198 1.98 -12.47 -8.33
C GLU A 198 2.03 -13.24 -9.64
N THR A 199 2.97 -14.19 -9.73
CA THR A 199 3.15 -15.05 -10.91
C THR A 199 2.08 -16.13 -11.02
N LEU A 200 1.16 -16.21 -10.05
CA LEU A 200 0.02 -17.09 -10.13
C LEU A 200 -0.86 -16.71 -11.35
N PRO A 201 -1.07 -17.66 -12.27
CA PRO A 201 -1.88 -17.42 -13.46
C PRO A 201 -3.36 -17.25 -13.12
N THR A 202 -4.14 -16.70 -14.05
CA THR A 202 -5.59 -16.55 -13.90
C THR A 202 -6.30 -17.92 -13.88
N ARG A 203 -7.57 -17.99 -13.44
CA ARG A 203 -8.32 -19.27 -13.40
C ARG A 203 -8.37 -19.96 -14.76
N ALA A 204 -8.63 -19.18 -15.82
CA ALA A 204 -8.65 -19.70 -17.19
C ALA A 204 -7.29 -20.26 -17.62
N GLU A 205 -6.20 -19.58 -17.25
CA GLU A 205 -4.84 -20.05 -17.51
C GLU A 205 -4.46 -21.28 -16.67
N ILE A 206 -4.92 -21.38 -15.42
CA ILE A 206 -4.74 -22.57 -14.57
C ILE A 206 -5.42 -23.77 -15.22
N TYR A 207 -6.68 -23.62 -15.65
CA TYR A 207 -7.40 -24.68 -16.36
C TYR A 207 -6.73 -25.03 -17.68
N ALA A 208 -6.27 -24.04 -18.46
CA ALA A 208 -5.56 -24.27 -19.71
C ALA A 208 -4.24 -25.03 -19.48
N THR A 209 -3.50 -24.69 -18.42
CA THR A 209 -2.23 -25.35 -18.07
C THR A 209 -2.47 -26.78 -17.59
N LEU A 210 -3.51 -27.01 -16.79
CA LEU A 210 -3.92 -28.34 -16.34
C LEU A 210 -4.34 -29.21 -17.52
N LEU A 211 -5.22 -28.71 -18.39
CA LEU A 211 -5.65 -29.41 -19.60
C LEU A 211 -4.50 -29.63 -20.59
N GLY A 212 -3.60 -28.66 -20.73
CA GLY A 212 -2.39 -28.78 -21.53
C GLY A 212 -1.45 -29.87 -21.01
N SER A 213 -1.27 -29.94 -19.69
CA SER A 213 -0.46 -30.97 -19.03
C SER A 213 -1.05 -32.37 -19.19
N LEU A 214 -2.38 -32.48 -19.16
CA LEU A 214 -3.08 -33.75 -19.44
C LEU A 214 -3.05 -34.13 -20.93
N LYS A 215 -3.14 -33.14 -21.83
CA LYS A 215 -3.11 -33.35 -23.28
C LYS A 215 -1.72 -33.67 -23.81
N SER A 216 -0.67 -33.17 -23.16
CA SER A 216 0.73 -33.38 -23.56
C SER A 216 1.11 -34.86 -23.72
N PRO A 217 0.94 -35.74 -22.71
CA PRO A 217 1.25 -37.16 -22.85
C PRO A 217 0.34 -37.86 -23.87
N ALA A 218 -0.95 -37.53 -23.92
CA ALA A 218 -1.87 -38.11 -24.91
C ALA A 218 -1.44 -37.79 -26.35
N SER A 219 -1.02 -36.55 -26.60
CA SER A 219 -0.51 -36.11 -27.90
C SER A 219 0.82 -36.76 -28.24
N ALA A 220 1.69 -36.99 -27.23
CA ALA A 220 2.97 -37.68 -27.41
C ALA A 220 2.79 -39.16 -27.80
N VAL A 221 1.79 -39.84 -27.25
CA VAL A 221 1.47 -41.22 -27.65
C VAL A 221 0.95 -41.26 -29.10
N VAL A 222 0.06 -40.35 -29.47
CA VAL A 222 -0.43 -40.29 -30.86
C VAL A 222 0.69 -39.93 -31.83
N SER A 223 1.59 -39.01 -31.48
CA SER A 223 2.70 -38.62 -32.34
C SER A 223 3.73 -39.74 -32.51
N THR A 224 4.04 -40.51 -31.46
CA THR A 224 4.96 -41.65 -31.54
C THR A 224 4.39 -42.79 -32.40
N LEU A 225 3.09 -43.06 -32.33
CA LEU A 225 2.44 -44.04 -33.21
C LEU A 225 2.38 -43.58 -34.68
N GLN A 226 2.24 -42.27 -34.93
CA GLN A 226 2.18 -41.73 -36.29
C GLN A 226 3.56 -41.47 -36.91
N ALA A 227 4.63 -41.40 -36.11
CA ALA A 227 5.99 -41.14 -36.56
C ALA A 227 6.46 -42.08 -37.69
N PRO A 228 6.40 -43.42 -37.57
CA PRO A 228 6.88 -44.31 -38.62
C PRO A 228 6.08 -44.18 -39.93
N ALA A 229 4.75 -43.97 -39.84
CA ALA A 229 3.92 -43.75 -41.01
C ALA A 229 4.27 -42.43 -41.73
N ARG A 230 4.56 -41.37 -40.97
CA ARG A 230 4.97 -40.07 -41.53
C ARG A 230 6.35 -40.15 -42.17
N GLU A 231 7.31 -40.83 -41.56
CA GLU A 231 8.66 -40.99 -42.09
C GLU A 231 8.65 -41.67 -43.47
N LEU A 232 7.87 -42.75 -43.63
CA LEU A 232 7.71 -43.41 -44.93
C LEU A 232 7.14 -42.47 -46.00
N VAL A 233 6.09 -41.71 -45.66
CA VAL A 233 5.50 -40.74 -46.58
C VAL A 233 6.49 -39.63 -46.93
N MET A 234 7.31 -39.18 -45.98
CA MET A 234 8.33 -38.14 -46.22
C MET A 234 9.44 -38.65 -47.15
N VAL A 235 9.90 -39.89 -46.99
CA VAL A 235 10.88 -40.52 -47.90
C VAL A 235 10.34 -40.62 -49.32
N LEU A 236 9.10 -41.07 -49.48
CA LEU A 236 8.45 -41.16 -50.79
C LEU A 236 8.30 -39.79 -51.46
N LYS A 237 7.87 -38.78 -50.70
CA LYS A 237 7.79 -37.39 -51.20
C LYS A 237 9.16 -36.84 -51.60
N ALA A 238 10.20 -37.10 -50.81
CA ALA A 238 11.55 -36.67 -51.14
C ALA A 238 12.06 -37.32 -52.44
N HIS A 239 11.72 -38.60 -52.68
CA HIS A 239 12.06 -39.27 -53.92
C HIS A 239 11.35 -38.64 -55.14
N ILE A 240 10.06 -38.34 -55.03
CA ILE A 240 9.28 -37.67 -56.09
C ILE A 240 9.89 -36.31 -56.43
N ASN A 241 10.18 -35.48 -55.41
CA ASN A 241 10.77 -34.16 -55.61
C ASN A 241 12.16 -34.22 -56.27
N ASN A 242 12.97 -35.24 -55.97
CA ASN A 242 14.26 -35.43 -56.62
C ASN A 242 14.12 -35.75 -58.11
N LEU A 243 13.11 -36.54 -58.48
CA LEU A 243 12.82 -36.85 -59.88
C LEU A 243 12.33 -35.61 -60.63
N GLU A 244 11.47 -34.79 -60.00
CA GLU A 244 11.01 -33.52 -60.57
C GLU A 244 12.16 -32.52 -60.76
N ALA A 245 13.07 -32.41 -59.79
CA ALA A 245 14.25 -31.54 -59.88
C ALA A 245 15.23 -31.99 -60.98
N GLN A 246 15.37 -33.30 -61.21
CA GLN A 246 16.16 -33.85 -62.31
C GLN A 246 15.49 -33.60 -63.67
N GLY A 247 14.16 -33.68 -63.74
CA GLY A 247 13.39 -33.37 -64.95
C GLY A 247 13.32 -31.87 -65.28
N ALA A 248 13.49 -30.99 -64.29
CA ALA A 248 13.57 -29.54 -64.50
C ALA A 248 15.00 -29.05 -64.83
N ALA A 249 16.02 -29.89 -64.66
CA ALA A 249 17.42 -29.60 -64.98
C ALA A 249 17.86 -30.14 -66.36
N GLN A 250 16.97 -30.84 -67.07
CA GLN A 250 17.11 -31.26 -68.47
C GLN A 250 16.30 -30.33 -69.38
#